data_AF-V7FFN1-F1
#
_entry.id   AF-V7FFN1-F1
#
_cell.length_a   1.000
_cell.length_b   1.000
_cell.length_c   1.000
_cell.angle_alpha   90.00
_cell.angle_beta   90.00
_cell.angle_gamma   90.00
#
_symmetry.space_group_name_H-M   'P 1'
#
loop_
_entity.id
_entity.type
_entity.pdbx_description
1 polymer ?
#
loop_
_entity_poly.entity_id
_entity_poly.type
_entity_poly.pdbx_seq_one_letter_code
_entity_poly.pdbx_strand_id
1 'polypeptide(L)'
;MSQAITQDEVLWGRNSGRFVVFKALLLSTVIMNTGAALAAAGQSDRPRSSVDNPMWPASLKWDCKTAAKIVCERDGSCSVAEDHTRFVLNYGSNEAEFPASNVRIKRHYQQRVQASPLQQEVKVELVDNRVLWLTAVDASRTYSEAWVGALSELKGGAVLMESEGVYCIPHK
;
A
#
# COMPACT_ATOMS: atom_id res chain seq x y z
N MET A 1 28.24 25.97 22.36
CA MET A 1 28.09 24.62 21.79
C MET A 1 27.19 23.82 22.72
N SER A 2 25.98 23.46 22.27
CA SER A 2 25.33 22.18 22.61
C SER A 2 24.08 22.06 21.73
N GLN A 3 24.14 21.18 20.73
CA GLN A 3 23.02 20.81 19.88
C GLN A 3 22.34 19.58 20.48
N ALA A 4 21.01 19.61 20.55
CA ALA A 4 20.18 18.47 20.96
C ALA A 4 19.99 17.51 19.79
N ILE A 5 20.16 16.23 20.08
CA ILE A 5 20.15 15.09 19.15
C ILE A 5 18.70 14.59 18.98
N THR A 6 18.33 14.31 17.74
CA THR A 6 17.04 13.78 17.27
C THR A 6 16.85 12.29 17.59
N GLN A 7 15.60 11.91 17.73
CA GLN A 7 15.07 10.72 18.41
C GLN A 7 14.99 9.46 17.51
N ASP A 8 16.05 9.16 16.76
CA ASP A 8 16.09 8.01 15.82
C ASP A 8 16.92 6.81 16.31
N GLU A 9 17.42 6.85 17.55
CA GLU A 9 18.45 5.89 18.03
C GLU A 9 17.94 4.84 19.03
N VAL A 10 16.64 4.52 19.01
CA VAL A 10 16.09 3.46 19.87
C VAL A 10 15.27 2.50 19.03
N LEU A 11 15.96 1.66 18.26
CA LEU A 11 15.54 0.33 17.79
C LEU A 11 16.48 -0.02 16.65
N TRP A 12 17.50 -0.83 16.92
CA TRP A 12 18.15 -1.83 16.04
C TRP A 12 19.51 -2.16 16.64
N GLY A 13 19.60 -3.35 17.23
CA GLY A 13 20.78 -3.85 17.91
C GLY A 13 21.99 -4.01 16.99
N ARG A 14 23.04 -3.28 17.35
CA ARG A 14 24.45 -3.68 17.43
C ARG A 14 24.74 -5.11 16.91
N ASN A 15 25.30 -5.23 15.71
CA ASN A 15 26.20 -6.35 15.44
C ASN A 15 27.41 -5.93 14.62
N SER A 16 28.56 -6.36 15.13
CA SER A 16 29.91 -5.88 14.83
C SER A 16 30.52 -6.71 13.72
N GLY A 17 31.13 -6.07 12.71
CA GLY A 17 31.87 -6.78 11.67
C GLY A 17 32.74 -5.82 10.86
N ARG A 18 33.94 -5.54 11.37
CA ARG A 18 35.02 -4.83 10.66
C ARG A 18 35.37 -5.58 9.37
N PHE A 19 35.19 -4.95 8.21
CA PHE A 19 35.88 -5.36 6.99
C PHE A 19 36.90 -4.31 6.57
N VAL A 20 38.09 -4.82 6.30
CA VAL A 20 39.35 -4.13 6.05
C VAL A 20 39.35 -3.47 4.68
N VAL A 21 39.75 -2.19 4.62
CA VAL A 21 39.97 -1.44 3.38
C VAL A 21 41.24 -1.95 2.69
N PHE A 22 41.09 -2.74 1.63
CA PHE A 22 42.19 -3.03 0.71
C PHE A 22 42.26 -1.93 -0.35
N LYS A 23 43.29 -1.08 -0.25
CA LYS A 23 43.73 -0.18 -1.33
C LYS A 23 44.33 -1.01 -2.46
N ALA A 24 43.65 -1.09 -3.60
CA ALA A 24 44.24 -1.59 -4.84
C ALA A 24 44.87 -0.40 -5.59
N LEU A 25 46.20 -0.36 -5.61
CA LEU A 25 46.99 0.41 -6.57
C LEU A 25 47.09 -0.44 -7.84
N LEU A 26 46.62 0.04 -8.99
CA LEU A 26 46.93 -0.57 -10.29
C LEU A 26 47.38 0.51 -11.28
N LEU A 27 48.54 0.23 -11.87
CA LEU A 27 49.29 1.03 -12.81
C LEU A 27 48.62 1.11 -14.19
N SER A 28 48.88 2.23 -14.84
CA SER A 28 48.46 2.64 -16.18
C SER A 28 48.80 1.64 -17.29
N THR A 29 47.91 1.52 -18.27
CA THR A 29 48.29 1.30 -19.68
C THR A 29 47.28 1.99 -20.59
N VAL A 30 47.82 2.86 -21.45
CA VAL A 30 47.11 3.59 -22.50
C VAL A 30 47.06 2.70 -23.75
N ILE A 31 45.88 2.53 -24.35
CA ILE A 31 45.75 2.04 -25.74
C ILE A 31 44.80 2.99 -26.46
N MET A 32 45.30 3.67 -27.50
CA MET A 32 44.52 4.54 -28.38
C MET A 32 43.88 3.72 -29.52
N ASN A 33 42.55 3.82 -29.57
CA ASN A 33 41.70 4.12 -30.73
C ASN A 33 41.90 3.38 -32.07
N THR A 34 40.87 2.62 -32.49
CA THR A 34 40.42 2.56 -33.89
C THR A 34 38.99 2.03 -33.94
N GLY A 35 38.12 2.75 -34.66
CA GLY A 35 36.68 2.59 -34.63
C GLY A 35 36.16 1.28 -35.23
N ALA A 36 35.17 0.72 -34.55
CA ALA A 36 34.10 -0.05 -35.15
C ALA A 36 32.84 0.24 -34.32
N ALA A 37 31.92 1.02 -34.89
CA ALA A 37 30.58 1.17 -34.36
C ALA A 37 29.86 -0.18 -34.51
N LEU A 38 29.90 -0.99 -33.46
CA LEU A 38 29.03 -2.15 -33.31
C LEU A 38 27.98 -1.77 -32.29
N ALA A 39 26.74 -1.79 -32.76
CA ALA A 39 25.54 -1.39 -32.05
C ALA A 39 25.58 -1.85 -30.59
N ALA A 40 25.53 -0.90 -29.67
CA ALA A 40 24.95 -1.16 -28.37
C ALA A 40 23.58 -1.79 -28.68
N ALA A 41 23.44 -3.09 -28.39
CA ALA A 41 22.14 -3.65 -28.16
C ALA A 41 21.58 -2.80 -27.03
N GLY A 42 20.77 -1.80 -27.40
CA GLY A 42 19.98 -1.04 -26.48
C GLY A 42 19.17 -2.09 -25.76
N GLN A 43 19.64 -2.44 -24.57
CA GLN A 43 18.83 -3.10 -23.58
C GLN A 43 17.72 -2.11 -23.38
N SER A 44 16.65 -2.34 -24.13
CA SER A 44 15.41 -1.64 -24.01
C SER A 44 14.93 -2.02 -22.63
N ASP A 45 15.44 -1.29 -21.62
CA ASP A 45 14.74 -0.94 -20.41
C ASP A 45 13.51 -0.15 -20.85
N ARG A 46 12.62 -0.81 -21.60
CA ARG A 46 11.21 -0.62 -21.38
C ARG A 46 11.09 -0.92 -19.90
N PRO A 47 10.67 0.05 -19.07
CA PRO A 47 10.15 -0.30 -17.77
C PRO A 47 9.23 -1.47 -18.06
N ARG A 48 9.46 -2.65 -17.44
CA ARG A 48 8.42 -3.67 -17.37
C ARG A 48 7.20 -2.86 -16.98
N SER A 49 6.23 -2.79 -17.90
CA SER A 49 5.04 -1.96 -17.74
C SER A 49 4.63 -2.10 -16.29
N SER A 50 4.36 -0.98 -15.61
CA SER A 50 3.59 -1.00 -14.38
C SER A 50 2.40 -1.90 -14.67
N VAL A 51 2.51 -3.18 -14.29
CA VAL A 51 1.44 -4.11 -14.57
C VAL A 51 0.42 -3.64 -13.56
N ASP A 52 -0.58 -2.92 -14.05
CA ASP A 52 -1.50 -2.20 -13.21
C ASP A 52 -2.07 -3.19 -12.19
N ASN A 53 -2.10 -2.77 -10.92
CA ASN A 53 -2.71 -3.58 -9.88
C ASN A 53 -4.13 -3.91 -10.34
N PRO A 54 -4.54 -5.19 -10.42
CA PRO A 54 -5.82 -5.55 -11.01
C PRO A 54 -6.98 -5.06 -10.18
N MET A 55 -6.76 -4.52 -8.97
CA MET A 55 -7.81 -3.83 -8.22
C MET A 55 -8.27 -2.53 -8.90
N TRP A 56 -7.50 -1.99 -9.87
CA TRP A 56 -7.61 -0.58 -10.25
C TRP A 56 -7.70 -0.16 -11.73
N PRO A 57 -8.01 -1.00 -12.72
CA PRO A 57 -8.60 -0.45 -13.92
C PRO A 57 -9.86 0.34 -13.53
N ALA A 58 -9.97 1.61 -13.95
CA ALA A 58 -11.05 2.52 -13.56
C ALA A 58 -12.46 2.01 -13.93
N SER A 59 -12.56 0.96 -14.76
CA SER A 59 -13.80 0.28 -15.12
C SER A 59 -14.24 -0.83 -14.14
N LEU A 60 -13.43 -1.16 -13.12
CA LEU A 60 -13.73 -2.29 -12.24
C LEU A 60 -14.68 -1.95 -11.10
N LYS A 61 -15.42 -2.98 -10.71
CA LYS A 61 -16.27 -3.01 -9.54
C LYS A 61 -15.86 -4.16 -8.64
N TRP A 62 -16.01 -3.96 -7.35
CA TRP A 62 -15.67 -4.96 -6.33
C TRP A 62 -16.82 -5.13 -5.36
N ASP A 63 -17.27 -6.37 -5.18
CA ASP A 63 -18.23 -6.73 -4.15
C ASP A 63 -17.50 -6.89 -2.82
N CYS A 64 -17.87 -6.06 -1.84
CA CYS A 64 -17.28 -6.05 -0.51
C CYS A 64 -18.30 -6.45 0.55
N LYS A 65 -17.82 -7.11 1.61
CA LYS A 65 -18.59 -7.43 2.81
C LYS A 65 -17.79 -7.09 4.06
N THR A 66 -18.47 -6.61 5.08
CA THR A 66 -17.91 -6.49 6.43
C THR A 66 -18.04 -7.81 7.19
N ALA A 67 -17.25 -7.98 8.26
CA ALA A 67 -17.27 -9.17 9.11
C ALA A 67 -17.51 -8.87 10.60
N ALA A 68 -16.81 -7.89 11.15
CA ALA A 68 -16.97 -7.44 12.52
C ALA A 68 -16.71 -5.95 12.59
N LYS A 69 -17.46 -5.27 13.45
CA LYS A 69 -17.35 -3.85 13.73
C LYS A 69 -16.77 -3.64 15.11
N ILE A 70 -15.69 -2.88 15.19
CA ILE A 70 -15.08 -2.42 16.43
C ILE A 70 -15.46 -0.96 16.62
N VAL A 71 -16.00 -0.63 17.79
CA VAL A 71 -16.29 0.75 18.21
C VAL A 71 -15.46 1.05 19.44
N CYS A 72 -14.60 2.06 19.34
CA CYS A 72 -13.78 2.52 20.46
C CYS A 72 -14.21 3.91 20.90
N GLU A 73 -14.42 4.04 22.22
CA GLU A 73 -14.88 5.26 22.87
C GLU A 73 -13.74 6.01 23.57
N ARG A 74 -14.02 7.25 23.96
CA ARG A 74 -13.05 8.16 24.57
C ARG A 74 -12.58 7.71 25.95
N ASP A 75 -13.40 6.93 26.65
CA ASP A 75 -13.05 6.36 27.95
C ASP A 75 -12.05 5.18 27.85
N GLY A 76 -11.65 4.81 26.63
CA GLY A 76 -10.73 3.70 26.35
C GLY A 76 -11.42 2.35 26.23
N SER A 77 -12.75 2.29 26.38
CA SER A 77 -13.51 1.08 26.10
C SER A 77 -13.60 0.83 24.59
N CYS A 78 -13.51 -0.45 24.21
CA CYS A 78 -13.80 -0.88 22.85
C CYS A 78 -14.76 -2.06 22.91
N SER A 79 -15.79 -2.02 22.06
CA SER A 79 -16.74 -3.11 21.88
C SER A 79 -16.62 -3.68 20.48
N VAL A 80 -16.94 -4.97 20.34
CA VAL A 80 -16.94 -5.68 19.06
C VAL A 80 -18.33 -6.26 18.84
N ALA A 81 -18.88 -6.04 17.66
CA ALA A 81 -20.12 -6.63 17.20
C ALA A 81 -19.89 -7.32 15.85
N GLU A 82 -20.66 -8.36 15.56
CA GLU A 82 -20.71 -8.91 14.21
C GLU A 82 -21.34 -7.88 13.27
N ASP A 83 -20.78 -7.78 12.06
CA ASP A 83 -21.33 -6.94 11.00
C ASP A 83 -21.16 -7.68 9.66
N HIS A 84 -22.23 -7.70 8.86
CA HIS A 84 -22.26 -8.40 7.57
C HIS A 84 -22.79 -7.49 6.46
N THR A 85 -22.64 -6.19 6.65
CA THR A 85 -22.99 -5.17 5.67
C THR A 85 -22.24 -5.41 4.37
N ARG A 86 -22.99 -5.40 3.26
CA ARG A 86 -22.44 -5.52 1.90
C ARG A 86 -22.43 -4.16 1.23
N PHE A 87 -21.41 -3.89 0.44
CA PHE A 87 -21.31 -2.68 -0.36
C PHE A 87 -20.49 -2.96 -1.62
N VAL A 88 -20.65 -2.12 -2.64
CA VAL A 88 -19.87 -2.23 -3.88
C VAL A 88 -18.89 -1.08 -3.95
N LEU A 89 -17.61 -1.37 -4.19
CA LEU A 89 -16.63 -0.35 -4.56
C LEU A 89 -16.60 -0.23 -6.08
N ASN A 90 -17.18 0.83 -6.62
CA ASN A 90 -17.35 1.06 -8.04
C ASN A 90 -16.43 2.19 -8.51
N TYR A 91 -15.27 1.80 -9.05
CA TYR A 91 -14.31 2.77 -9.60
C TYR A 91 -14.84 3.46 -10.88
N GLY A 92 -15.75 2.79 -11.61
CA GLY A 92 -16.35 3.34 -12.83
C GLY A 92 -17.21 4.58 -12.58
N SER A 93 -17.98 4.58 -11.49
CA SER A 93 -18.75 5.76 -11.05
C SER A 93 -18.02 6.62 -10.02
N ASN A 94 -16.84 6.20 -9.55
CA ASN A 94 -16.14 6.80 -8.40
C ASN A 94 -16.98 6.82 -7.12
N GLU A 95 -17.68 5.73 -6.83
CA GLU A 95 -18.57 5.61 -5.67
C GLU A 95 -18.33 4.31 -4.90
N ALA A 96 -18.55 4.37 -3.60
CA ALA A 96 -18.81 3.22 -2.76
C ALA A 96 -20.33 3.16 -2.49
N GLU A 97 -20.98 2.11 -2.98
CA GLU A 97 -22.43 1.92 -2.97
C GLU A 97 -22.81 1.13 -1.72
N PHE A 98 -23.11 1.82 -0.62
CA PHE A 98 -23.59 1.21 0.62
C PHE A 98 -25.12 1.09 0.63
N PRO A 99 -25.71 0.21 1.45
CA PRO A 99 -27.16 0.04 1.52
C PRO A 99 -27.91 1.31 1.91
N ALA A 100 -27.30 2.15 2.76
CA ALA A 100 -27.89 3.40 3.21
C ALA A 100 -27.74 4.55 2.21
N SER A 101 -26.61 4.61 1.50
CA SER A 101 -26.30 5.69 0.56
C SER A 101 -25.03 5.41 -0.22
N ASN A 102 -24.97 5.92 -1.45
CA ASN A 102 -23.72 5.98 -2.20
C ASN A 102 -22.84 7.10 -1.66
N VAL A 103 -21.55 6.81 -1.52
CA VAL A 103 -20.56 7.76 -1.03
C VAL A 103 -19.43 7.87 -2.04
N ARG A 104 -19.15 9.09 -2.48
CA ARG A 104 -18.14 9.36 -3.49
C ARG A 104 -16.73 9.02 -2.99
N ILE A 105 -15.92 8.43 -3.87
CA ILE A 105 -14.50 8.24 -3.65
C ILE A 105 -13.80 9.60 -3.79
N LYS A 106 -13.18 10.06 -2.70
CA LYS A 106 -12.48 11.35 -2.62
C LYS A 106 -11.07 11.23 -3.18
N ARG A 107 -10.32 10.25 -2.69
CA ARG A 107 -8.92 10.01 -3.07
C ARG A 107 -8.62 8.55 -3.01
N HIS A 108 -7.54 8.20 -3.68
CA HIS A 108 -7.12 6.84 -3.74
C HIS A 108 -5.61 6.74 -3.89
N TYR A 109 -5.02 5.75 -3.24
CA TYR A 109 -3.58 5.60 -3.16
C TYR A 109 -3.17 4.16 -3.30
N GLN A 110 -2.09 3.95 -4.02
CA GLN A 110 -1.36 2.71 -4.07
C GLN A 110 -0.04 2.92 -3.32
N GLN A 111 0.15 2.19 -2.23
CA GLN A 111 1.39 2.23 -1.48
C GLN A 111 2.17 0.93 -1.71
N ARG A 112 3.41 1.04 -2.14
CA ARG A 112 4.36 -0.07 -2.07
C ARG A 112 4.89 -0.15 -0.64
N VAL A 113 4.78 -1.31 -0.02
CA VAL A 113 5.37 -1.53 1.31
C VAL A 113 6.89 -1.50 1.17
N GLN A 114 7.55 -0.71 2.04
CA GLN A 114 9.01 -0.56 2.02
C GLN A 114 9.68 -1.94 2.18
N ALA A 115 10.70 -2.21 1.37
CA ALA A 115 11.39 -3.51 1.27
C ALA A 115 10.56 -4.69 0.70
N SER A 116 9.35 -4.46 0.19
CA SER A 116 8.58 -5.50 -0.52
C SER A 116 8.25 -5.06 -1.94
N PRO A 117 8.92 -5.61 -2.98
CA PRO A 117 8.61 -5.28 -4.36
C PRO A 117 7.24 -5.78 -4.82
N LEU A 118 6.62 -6.69 -4.05
CA LEU A 118 5.39 -7.40 -4.40
C LEU A 118 4.17 -6.97 -3.57
N GLN A 119 4.37 -6.36 -2.40
CA GLN A 119 3.25 -6.03 -1.52
C GLN A 119 2.74 -4.63 -1.83
N GLN A 120 1.50 -4.60 -2.32
CA GLN A 120 0.78 -3.37 -2.61
C GLN A 120 -0.41 -3.25 -1.69
N GLU A 121 -0.46 -2.15 -0.94
CA GLU A 121 -1.61 -1.76 -0.14
C GLU A 121 -2.40 -0.72 -0.91
N VAL A 122 -3.71 -0.83 -0.84
CA VAL A 122 -4.64 0.13 -1.42
C VAL A 122 -5.32 0.89 -0.29
N LYS A 123 -5.31 2.21 -0.41
CA LYS A 123 -6.06 3.12 0.44
C LYS A 123 -7.12 3.82 -0.40
N VAL A 124 -8.37 3.76 0.02
CA VAL A 124 -9.48 4.52 -0.59
C VAL A 124 -10.06 5.45 0.46
N GLU A 125 -10.01 6.74 0.21
CA GLU A 125 -10.64 7.75 1.06
C GLU A 125 -11.99 8.14 0.48
N LEU A 126 -13.04 8.07 1.30
CA LEU A 126 -14.38 8.50 0.95
C LEU A 126 -14.62 9.95 1.40
N VAL A 127 -15.60 10.62 0.78
CA VAL A 127 -15.92 12.02 1.10
C VAL A 127 -16.50 12.22 2.50
N ASP A 128 -17.03 11.17 3.12
CA ASP A 128 -17.59 11.18 4.47
C ASP A 128 -16.55 10.80 5.56
N ASN A 129 -15.25 10.85 5.22
CA ASN A 129 -14.11 10.55 6.09
C ASN A 129 -13.90 9.08 6.43
N ARG A 130 -14.70 8.17 5.87
CA ARG A 130 -14.36 6.74 5.91
C ARG A 130 -13.17 6.44 5.02
N VAL A 131 -12.31 5.53 5.46
CA VAL A 131 -11.10 5.12 4.77
C VAL A 131 -11.06 3.60 4.70
N LEU A 132 -10.95 3.05 3.49
CA LEU A 132 -10.66 1.64 3.28
C LEU A 132 -9.15 1.45 3.16
N TRP A 133 -8.62 0.49 3.91
CA TRP A 133 -7.28 -0.05 3.75
C TRP A 133 -7.40 -1.50 3.33
N LEU A 134 -6.80 -1.87 2.20
CA LEU A 134 -6.94 -3.19 1.59
C LEU A 134 -5.56 -3.74 1.21
N THR A 135 -5.37 -5.03 1.44
CA THR A 135 -4.20 -5.81 1.02
C THR A 135 -4.66 -7.04 0.24
N ALA A 136 -3.86 -7.42 -0.76
CA ALA A 136 -4.08 -8.64 -1.53
C ALA A 136 -3.96 -9.89 -0.64
N VAL A 137 -4.85 -10.87 -0.83
CA VAL A 137 -4.86 -12.12 -0.03
C VAL A 137 -3.87 -13.15 -0.57
N ASP A 138 -3.61 -13.18 -1.87
CA ASP A 138 -2.76 -14.22 -2.46
C ASP A 138 -1.24 -14.03 -2.24
N ALA A 139 -0.51 -15.11 -2.49
CA ALA A 139 0.96 -15.14 -2.40
C ALA A 139 1.65 -14.26 -3.45
N SER A 140 0.98 -13.90 -4.55
CA SER A 140 1.50 -12.97 -5.54
C SER A 140 1.54 -11.53 -5.01
N ARG A 141 0.69 -11.22 -4.00
CA ARG A 141 0.51 -9.91 -3.33
C ARG A 141 0.27 -8.73 -4.28
N THR A 142 0.09 -9.03 -5.56
CA THR A 142 0.06 -8.07 -6.67
C THR A 142 -1.16 -8.31 -7.55
N TYR A 143 -1.54 -9.58 -7.80
CA TYR A 143 -2.68 -9.94 -8.65
C TYR A 143 -3.74 -10.76 -7.93
N SER A 144 -4.56 -10.09 -7.11
CA SER A 144 -5.57 -10.80 -6.31
C SER A 144 -7.00 -10.58 -6.75
N GLU A 145 -7.73 -11.69 -6.86
CA GLU A 145 -9.19 -11.76 -6.90
C GLU A 145 -9.81 -11.71 -5.50
N ALA A 146 -9.00 -11.53 -4.45
CA ALA A 146 -9.47 -11.39 -3.09
C ALA A 146 -8.63 -10.36 -2.32
N TRP A 147 -9.32 -9.40 -1.71
CA TRP A 147 -8.71 -8.33 -0.92
C TRP A 147 -9.30 -8.32 0.48
N VAL A 148 -8.46 -8.09 1.48
CA VAL A 148 -8.87 -7.99 2.88
C VAL A 148 -8.35 -6.72 3.51
N GLY A 149 -9.03 -6.23 4.55
CA GLY A 149 -8.50 -5.17 5.38
C GLY A 149 -9.58 -4.54 6.24
N ALA A 150 -9.64 -3.21 6.28
CA ALA A 150 -10.56 -2.50 7.16
C ALA A 150 -11.20 -1.27 6.50
N LEU A 151 -12.46 -1.02 6.83
CA LEU A 151 -13.17 0.24 6.62
C LEU A 151 -13.19 0.98 7.96
N SER A 152 -12.47 2.08 8.05
CA SER A 152 -12.30 2.82 9.31
C SER A 152 -12.83 4.25 9.19
N GLU A 153 -13.46 4.74 10.23
CA GLU A 153 -13.89 6.11 10.38
C GLU A 153 -13.39 6.68 11.71
N LEU A 154 -12.72 7.83 11.65
CA LEU A 154 -12.37 8.58 12.84
C LEU A 154 -13.51 9.53 13.19
N LYS A 155 -13.90 9.52 14.47
CA LYS A 155 -15.02 10.30 15.01
C LYS A 155 -14.49 11.32 16.03
N GLY A 156 -15.20 12.44 16.20
CA GLY A 156 -14.79 13.54 17.08
C GLY A 156 -15.49 13.59 18.45
N GLY A 157 -16.27 12.57 18.81
CA GLY A 157 -17.22 12.60 19.92
C GLY A 157 -16.87 11.67 21.08
N ALA A 158 -17.91 11.07 21.69
CA ALA A 158 -17.78 9.99 22.67
C ALA A 158 -17.19 8.74 22.02
N VAL A 159 -17.68 8.38 20.83
CA VAL A 159 -17.01 7.45 19.92
C VAL A 159 -15.83 8.17 19.26
N LEU A 160 -14.66 7.55 19.30
CA LEU A 160 -13.43 8.05 18.67
C LEU A 160 -13.14 7.36 17.34
N MET A 161 -13.54 6.09 17.20
CA MET A 161 -13.25 5.30 16.02
C MET A 161 -14.29 4.20 15.84
N GLU A 162 -14.68 4.02 14.58
CA GLU A 162 -15.34 2.80 14.12
C GLU A 162 -14.44 2.12 13.10
N SER A 163 -14.25 0.81 13.20
CA SER A 163 -13.45 0.04 12.25
C SER A 163 -14.09 -1.30 11.97
N GLU A 164 -14.33 -1.58 10.70
CA GLU A 164 -14.99 -2.80 10.22
C GLU A 164 -14.01 -3.64 9.43
N GLY A 165 -13.89 -4.93 9.74
CA GLY A 165 -13.10 -5.86 8.92
C GLY A 165 -13.78 -6.08 7.57
N VAL A 166 -13.05 -5.94 6.46
CA VAL A 166 -13.59 -5.97 5.09
C VAL A 166 -12.97 -7.10 4.27
N TYR A 167 -13.79 -7.73 3.44
CA TYR A 167 -13.38 -8.66 2.39
C TYR A 167 -14.02 -8.26 1.06
N CYS A 168 -13.22 -8.10 0.01
CA CYS A 168 -13.67 -7.71 -1.33
C CYS A 168 -13.22 -8.72 -2.40
N ILE A 169 -14.08 -8.93 -3.39
CA ILE A 169 -13.84 -9.77 -4.58
C ILE A 169 -14.30 -9.04 -5.85
N PRO A 170 -13.81 -9.41 -7.05
CA PRO A 170 -14.31 -8.84 -8.29
C PRO A 170 -15.82 -8.99 -8.39
N HIS A 171 -16.49 -7.91 -8.77
CA HIS A 171 -17.91 -7.95 -9.10
C HIS A 171 -18.14 -8.85 -10.31
N LYS A 172 -19.19 -9.67 -10.27
CA LYS A 172 -19.54 -10.60 -11.35
C LYS A 172 -20.55 -10.01 -12.32
#